data_AF-A0A7H8IMT0-F1
#
_entry.id   AF-A0A7H8IMT0-F1
#
_cell.length_a   1.000
_cell.length_b   1.000
_cell.length_c   1.000
_cell.angle_alpha   90.00
_cell.angle_beta   90.00
_cell.angle_gamma   90.00
#
_symmetry.space_group_name_H-M   'P 1'
#
loop_
_entity.id
_entity.type
_entity.pdbx_description
1 polymer ?
#
loop_
_entity_poly.entity_id
_entity_poly.type
_entity_poly.pdbx_seq_one_letter_code
_entity_poly.pdbx_strand_id
1 'polypeptide(L)'
;MPAEVHTVPSPVRSASAFAGLLLAAVTGLGPQPLVLLTTGSFVTVYAVGAAAAIRLPPRRGKGRTAASAAIVGVVFPLVMSGRYLLWPPVVTGAALLYVRGAGREPVPGPVGRVRPMNRTGSPLDRLRDDPRAAELATYPFDFDPRFSEHVEPVRLASGAALEGIGKDAGGGSYFLCGDGGEERPVLHADSEGSAGIVGTGLIAALQLLIGAPCWGEALGELERRGREPDDRETEALLASLDAEYSEDCGIEDLAGNRAELIERLGLAPLPSGARLLDMAREAMALSPSYVLLNEEGTAYGPL
;
A
#
# COMPACT_ATOMS: atom_id res chain seq x y z
N MET A 1 -29.28 17.69 -7.45
CA MET A 1 -28.36 18.69 -8.01
C MET A 1 -26.95 18.23 -7.65
N PRO A 2 -26.27 17.47 -8.53
CA PRO A 2 -24.97 16.90 -8.19
C PRO A 2 -23.87 17.94 -8.43
N ALA A 3 -22.91 17.98 -7.49
CA ALA A 3 -21.73 18.84 -7.56
C ALA A 3 -20.71 18.21 -8.52
N GLU A 4 -20.28 19.00 -9.51
CA GLU A 4 -19.19 18.66 -10.42
C GLU A 4 -17.87 18.56 -9.65
N VAL A 5 -17.27 17.37 -9.67
CA VAL A 5 -15.89 17.17 -9.24
C VAL A 5 -14.99 17.66 -10.36
N HIS A 6 -14.33 18.79 -10.14
CA HIS A 6 -13.33 19.32 -11.06
C HIS A 6 -12.11 18.39 -11.14
N THR A 7 -12.14 17.44 -12.08
CA THR A 7 -10.95 16.73 -12.52
C THR A 7 -10.05 17.71 -13.28
N VAL A 8 -8.90 18.06 -12.70
CA VAL A 8 -7.89 18.87 -13.38
C VAL A 8 -7.35 18.06 -14.57
N PRO A 9 -7.47 18.55 -15.82
CA PRO A 9 -7.17 17.76 -16.99
C PRO A 9 -5.65 17.46 -17.08
N SER A 10 -5.30 16.26 -17.55
CA SER A 10 -3.93 15.74 -17.73
C SER A 10 -2.89 16.71 -18.34
N PRO A 11 -3.21 17.64 -19.27
CA PRO A 11 -2.23 18.60 -19.77
C PRO A 11 -1.69 19.56 -18.70
N VAL A 12 -2.39 19.76 -17.58
CA VAL A 12 -1.95 20.69 -16.52
C VAL A 12 -0.73 20.15 -15.78
N ARG A 13 -0.64 18.82 -15.58
CA ARG A 13 0.51 18.19 -14.90
C ARG A 13 1.78 18.26 -15.75
N SER A 14 1.66 17.98 -17.05
CA SER A 14 2.76 18.14 -18.00
C SER A 14 3.14 19.61 -18.19
N ALA A 15 2.17 20.53 -18.20
CA ALA A 15 2.43 21.96 -18.30
C ALA A 15 3.23 22.49 -17.10
N SER A 16 3.01 21.99 -15.87
CA SER A 16 3.81 22.39 -14.71
C SER A 16 5.27 21.94 -14.80
N ALA A 17 5.54 20.72 -15.27
CA ALA A 17 6.90 20.23 -15.46
C ALA A 17 7.64 21.01 -16.56
N PHE A 18 6.97 21.25 -17.70
CA PHE A 18 7.50 22.07 -18.78
C PHE A 18 7.67 23.54 -18.38
N ALA A 19 6.76 24.11 -17.60
CA ALA A 19 6.87 25.47 -17.08
C ALA A 19 8.05 25.62 -16.11
N GLY A 20 8.32 24.60 -15.27
CA GLY A 20 9.51 24.57 -14.42
C GLY A 20 10.81 24.55 -15.23
N LEU A 21 10.85 23.74 -16.29
CA LEU A 21 11.99 23.67 -17.21
C LEU A 21 12.19 24.97 -18.01
N LEU A 22 11.09 25.56 -18.50
CA LEU A 22 11.09 26.81 -19.25
C LEU A 22 11.52 27.98 -18.36
N LEU A 23 11.06 28.03 -17.11
CA LEU A 23 11.45 29.03 -16.12
C LEU A 23 12.95 28.89 -15.78
N ALA A 24 13.45 27.67 -15.61
CA ALA A 24 14.88 27.42 -15.39
C ALA A 24 15.73 27.85 -16.60
N ALA A 25 15.25 27.60 -17.82
CA ALA A 25 15.93 28.02 -19.05
C ALA A 25 15.92 29.55 -19.25
N VAL A 26 14.79 30.21 -18.96
CA VAL A 26 14.61 31.66 -19.16
C VAL A 26 15.32 32.50 -18.08
N THR A 27 15.45 31.99 -16.86
CA THR A 27 16.10 32.72 -15.76
C THR A 27 17.62 32.74 -15.84
N GLY A 28 18.23 31.98 -16.77
CA GLY A 28 19.68 31.93 -16.94
C GLY A 28 20.42 31.41 -15.70
N LEU A 29 19.70 30.72 -14.80
CA LEU A 29 20.27 30.09 -13.62
C LEU A 29 21.22 29.00 -14.11
N GLY A 30 22.52 29.23 -13.99
CA GLY A 30 23.54 28.26 -14.37
C GLY A 30 23.31 26.91 -13.68
N PRO A 31 24.01 25.85 -14.11
CA PRO A 31 23.88 24.52 -13.50
C PRO A 31 24.21 24.54 -12.00
N GLN A 32 25.01 25.49 -11.53
CA GLN A 32 25.46 25.60 -10.14
C GLN A 32 24.32 25.87 -9.13
N PRO A 33 23.42 26.87 -9.28
CA PRO A 33 22.26 27.02 -8.41
C PRO A 33 21.25 25.86 -8.50
N LEU A 34 21.08 25.22 -9.65
CA LEU A 34 20.24 24.03 -9.80
C LEU A 34 20.77 22.84 -8.98
N VAL A 35 22.08 22.59 -9.04
CA VAL A 35 22.76 21.56 -8.24
C VAL A 35 22.71 21.87 -6.74
N LEU A 36 22.84 23.14 -6.36
CA LEU A 36 22.69 23.56 -4.97
C LEU A 36 21.25 23.37 -4.46
N LEU A 37 20.24 23.59 -5.30
CA LEU A 37 18.83 23.41 -4.95
C LEU A 37 18.47 21.92 -4.78
N THR A 38 18.96 21.05 -5.66
CA THR A 38 18.75 19.59 -5.53
C THR A 38 19.49 19.03 -4.32
N THR A 39 20.75 19.42 -4.12
CA THR A 39 21.53 19.02 -2.94
C THR A 39 20.85 19.50 -1.66
N GLY A 40 20.35 20.74 -1.64
CA GLY A 40 19.61 21.28 -0.49
C GLY A 40 18.28 20.57 -0.20
N SER A 41 17.60 20.11 -1.26
CA SER A 41 16.37 19.32 -1.14
C SER A 41 16.63 17.95 -0.52
N PHE A 42 17.69 17.25 -0.97
CA PHE A 42 18.12 15.99 -0.38
C PHE A 42 18.48 16.14 1.10
N VAL A 43 19.25 17.18 1.47
CA VAL A 43 19.61 17.45 2.87
C VAL A 43 18.37 17.71 3.72
N THR A 44 17.34 18.36 3.17
CA THR A 44 16.06 18.60 3.87
C THR A 44 15.30 17.30 4.11
N VAL A 45 15.22 16.40 3.11
CA VAL A 45 14.60 15.08 3.26
C VAL A 45 15.34 14.26 4.31
N TYR A 46 16.67 14.24 4.28
CA TYR A 46 17.50 13.56 5.29
C TYR A 46 17.29 14.15 6.69
N ALA A 47 17.17 15.48 6.82
CA ALA A 47 16.90 16.12 8.10
C ALA A 47 15.50 15.76 8.66
N VAL A 48 14.48 15.70 7.79
CA VAL A 48 13.13 15.29 8.17
C VAL A 48 13.08 13.81 8.55
N GLY A 49 13.73 12.93 7.78
CA GLY A 49 13.85 11.50 8.08
C GLY A 49 14.58 11.25 9.41
N ALA A 50 15.69 11.95 9.65
CA ALA A 50 16.41 11.88 10.91
C ALA A 50 15.55 12.38 12.10
N ALA A 51 14.79 13.47 11.92
CA ALA A 51 13.89 13.97 12.94
C ALA A 51 12.72 13.00 13.24
N ALA A 52 12.20 12.30 12.23
CA ALA A 52 11.18 11.27 12.40
C ALA A 52 11.74 10.05 13.15
N ALA A 53 12.94 9.58 12.81
CA ALA A 53 13.61 8.46 13.47
C ALA A 53 13.87 8.72 14.97
N ILE A 54 14.14 9.97 15.36
CA ILE A 54 14.37 10.35 16.77
C ILE A 54 13.08 10.32 17.61
N ARG A 55 11.91 10.31 16.96
CA ARG A 55 10.62 10.30 17.64
C ARG A 55 10.18 8.89 18.08
N LEU A 56 10.89 7.85 17.64
CA LEU A 56 10.52 6.44 17.85
C LEU A 56 11.11 5.75 19.10
N PRO A 57 12.24 6.15 19.74
CA PRO A 57 12.73 5.40 20.91
C PRO A 57 12.12 5.86 22.26
N PRO A 58 11.88 4.92 23.21
CA PRO A 58 11.41 5.22 24.55
C PRO A 58 12.42 6.03 25.39
N ARG A 59 11.85 6.86 26.28
CA ARG A 59 12.55 7.86 27.11
C ARG A 59 13.52 7.23 28.11
N ARG A 60 14.76 6.92 27.69
CA ARG A 60 16.04 7.00 28.44
C ARG A 60 17.03 5.97 27.88
N GLY A 61 18.06 6.43 27.16
CA GLY A 61 19.15 5.56 26.71
C GLY A 61 20.15 6.31 25.85
N LYS A 62 21.38 5.78 25.77
CA LYS A 62 22.55 6.30 25.03
C LYS A 62 22.29 6.60 23.53
N GLY A 63 21.13 6.21 22.99
CA GLY A 63 20.68 6.57 21.64
C GLY A 63 20.44 8.07 21.44
N ARG A 64 20.08 8.83 22.49
CA ARG A 64 19.86 10.28 22.37
C ARG A 64 21.13 11.07 22.08
N THR A 65 22.28 10.63 22.59
CA THR A 65 23.57 11.29 22.32
C THR A 65 24.05 11.02 20.90
N ALA A 66 23.82 9.82 20.37
CA ALA A 66 24.13 9.49 18.97
C ALA A 66 23.21 10.27 18.01
N ALA A 67 21.92 10.36 18.32
CA ALA A 67 20.96 11.19 17.58
C ALA A 67 21.32 12.69 17.61
N SER A 68 21.74 13.22 18.76
CA SER A 68 22.20 14.61 18.86
C SER A 68 23.47 14.85 18.05
N ALA A 69 24.42 13.91 18.03
CA ALA A 69 25.63 14.03 17.20
C ALA A 69 25.30 14.01 15.70
N ALA A 70 24.34 13.18 15.27
CA ALA A 70 23.85 13.16 13.89
C ALA A 70 23.16 14.49 13.50
N ILE A 71 22.36 15.08 14.39
CA ILE A 71 21.75 16.40 14.17
C ILE A 71 22.82 17.47 13.99
N VAL A 72 23.87 17.47 14.83
CA VAL A 72 24.98 18.43 14.68
C VAL A 72 25.67 18.24 13.32
N GLY A 73 25.85 16.99 12.87
CA GLY A 73 26.39 16.66 11.55
C GLY A 73 25.51 17.08 10.37
N VAL A 74 24.20 17.26 10.55
CA VAL A 74 23.27 17.73 9.51
C VAL A 74 23.09 19.25 9.56
N VAL A 75 23.00 19.83 10.75
CA VAL A 75 22.79 21.27 10.96
C VAL A 75 24.06 22.06 10.64
N PHE A 76 25.25 21.52 10.94
CA PHE A 76 26.51 22.21 10.69
C PHE A 76 26.77 22.47 9.18
N PRO A 77 26.62 21.49 8.26
CA PRO A 77 26.65 21.75 6.82
C PRO A 77 25.54 22.70 6.36
N LEU A 78 24.32 22.57 6.90
CA LEU A 78 23.19 23.44 6.55
C LEU A 78 23.48 24.92 6.84
N VAL A 79 24.15 25.19 7.97
CA VAL A 79 24.57 26.54 8.37
C VAL A 79 25.77 27.02 7.53
N MET A 80 26.72 26.15 7.20
CA MET A 80 27.84 26.49 6.32
C MET A 80 27.43 26.74 4.85
N SER A 81 26.39 26.07 4.35
CA SER A 81 25.91 26.18 2.97
C SER A 81 25.11 27.45 2.68
N GLY A 82 24.96 28.33 3.67
CA GLY A 82 24.54 29.71 3.48
C GLY A 82 23.03 29.93 3.31
N ARG A 83 22.71 31.21 3.13
CA ARG A 83 21.38 31.83 3.30
C ARG A 83 20.29 31.28 2.36
N TYR A 84 20.67 30.57 1.30
CA TYR A 84 19.76 29.97 0.31
C TYR A 84 19.05 28.69 0.82
N LEU A 85 19.59 28.05 1.87
CA LEU A 85 19.02 26.84 2.48
C LEU A 85 18.04 27.11 3.63
N LEU A 86 17.79 28.39 3.95
CA LEU A 86 16.78 28.78 4.94
C LEU A 86 15.35 28.71 4.37
N TRP A 87 15.19 28.71 3.05
CA TRP A 87 13.87 28.71 2.42
C TRP A 87 13.10 27.39 2.60
N PRO A 88 13.69 26.20 2.39
CA PRO A 88 13.00 24.93 2.62
C PRO A 88 12.43 24.76 4.03
N PRO A 89 13.15 25.02 5.14
CA PRO A 89 12.57 24.90 6.48
C PRO A 89 11.49 25.95 6.76
N VAL A 90 11.57 27.13 6.13
CA VAL A 90 10.50 28.14 6.21
C VAL A 90 9.22 27.65 5.49
N VAL A 91 9.36 27.06 4.30
CA VAL A 91 8.22 26.47 3.56
C VAL A 91 7.63 25.29 4.32
N THR A 92 8.46 24.39 4.86
CA THR A 92 8.01 23.27 5.70
C THR A 92 7.32 23.77 6.97
N GLY A 93 7.86 24.81 7.61
CA GLY A 93 7.24 25.47 8.77
C GLY A 93 5.88 26.08 8.43
N ALA A 94 5.77 26.76 7.29
CA ALA A 94 4.53 27.32 6.79
C ALA A 94 3.49 26.24 6.45
N ALA A 95 3.91 25.13 5.83
CA ALA A 95 3.04 23.98 5.54
C ALA A 95 2.54 23.31 6.83
N LEU A 96 3.40 23.13 7.83
CA LEU A 96 3.01 22.57 9.13
C LEU A 96 2.09 23.51 9.92
N LEU A 97 2.28 24.83 9.81
CA LEU A 97 1.38 25.82 10.39
C LEU A 97 0.05 25.88 9.65
N TYR A 98 0.06 25.72 8.33
CA TYR A 98 -1.16 25.55 7.53
C TYR A 98 -1.92 24.30 7.96
N VAL A 99 -1.26 23.16 8.15
CA VAL A 99 -1.92 21.93 8.64
C VAL A 99 -2.39 22.03 10.09
N ARG A 100 -1.72 22.82 10.94
CA ARG A 100 -2.19 23.09 12.32
C ARG A 100 -3.30 24.13 12.40
N GLY A 101 -3.35 25.07 11.46
CA GLY A 101 -4.27 26.20 11.42
C GLY A 101 -5.50 25.98 10.53
N ALA A 102 -5.38 25.15 9.49
CA ALA A 102 -6.48 24.45 8.84
C ALA A 102 -7.01 23.48 9.88
N GLY A 103 -7.82 24.05 10.78
CA GLY A 103 -8.36 23.37 11.92
C GLY A 103 -8.94 22.04 11.47
N ARG A 104 -8.71 21.04 12.31
CA ARG A 104 -9.58 19.88 12.48
C ARG A 104 -10.97 20.24 11.96
N GLU A 105 -11.32 19.77 10.76
CA GLU A 105 -12.73 19.50 10.55
C GLU A 105 -13.13 18.62 11.72
N PRO A 106 -14.19 18.96 12.45
CA PRO A 106 -14.66 18.13 13.53
C PRO A 106 -14.86 16.74 12.94
N VAL A 107 -14.02 15.79 13.31
CA VAL A 107 -14.36 14.37 13.18
C VAL A 107 -15.74 14.27 13.83
N PRO A 108 -16.79 13.90 13.09
CA PRO A 108 -18.12 13.75 13.67
C PRO A 108 -17.98 12.85 14.89
N GLY A 109 -18.35 13.38 16.05
CA GLY A 109 -18.18 12.68 17.33
C GLY A 109 -18.84 11.29 17.31
N PRO A 110 -18.36 10.36 18.13
CA PRO A 110 -18.79 8.98 18.08
C PRO A 110 -20.13 8.81 18.79
N VAL A 111 -21.26 9.04 18.09
CA VAL A 111 -22.56 8.40 18.42
C VAL A 111 -23.39 8.25 17.13
N GLY A 112 -22.81 7.61 16.13
CA GLY A 112 -23.60 6.93 15.10
C GLY A 112 -24.03 5.60 15.69
N ARG A 113 -25.27 5.53 16.19
CA ARG A 113 -26.00 4.30 16.54
C ARG A 113 -25.46 3.16 15.69
N VAL A 114 -24.81 2.15 16.29
CA VAL A 114 -24.35 0.94 15.60
C VAL A 114 -25.54 0.47 14.79
N ARG A 115 -25.50 0.73 13.48
CA ARG A 115 -26.48 0.19 12.56
C ARG A 115 -26.32 -1.31 12.77
N PRO A 116 -27.38 -2.06 13.12
CA PRO A 116 -27.25 -3.50 13.29
C PRO A 116 -26.54 -4.00 12.04
N MET A 117 -25.35 -4.58 12.22
CA MET A 117 -24.54 -5.11 11.13
C MET A 117 -25.46 -5.97 10.29
N ASN A 118 -25.72 -5.54 9.06
CA ASN A 118 -26.54 -6.32 8.16
C ASN A 118 -25.68 -7.51 7.73
N ARG A 119 -25.75 -8.60 8.51
CA ARG A 119 -24.98 -9.84 8.24
C ARG A 119 -25.38 -10.51 6.92
N THR A 120 -26.29 -9.93 6.13
CA THR A 120 -26.69 -10.43 4.81
C THR A 120 -25.98 -9.76 3.64
N GLY A 121 -25.12 -8.76 3.86
CA GLY A 121 -24.30 -8.12 2.81
C GLY A 121 -23.11 -9.00 2.39
N SER A 122 -22.55 -8.74 1.21
CA SER A 122 -21.38 -9.47 0.72
C SER A 122 -20.12 -9.16 1.56
N PRO A 123 -19.07 -10.02 1.54
CA PRO A 123 -17.78 -9.69 2.15
C PRO A 123 -17.22 -8.32 1.75
N LEU A 124 -17.34 -7.92 0.48
CA LEU A 124 -16.86 -6.62 0.03
C LEU A 124 -17.69 -5.46 0.59
N ASP A 125 -19.02 -5.63 0.66
CA ASP A 125 -19.91 -4.66 1.30
C ASP A 125 -19.54 -4.47 2.77
N ARG A 126 -19.26 -5.57 3.49
CA ARG A 126 -18.83 -5.53 4.91
C ARG A 126 -17.49 -4.81 5.06
N LEU A 127 -16.53 -5.07 4.18
CA LEU A 127 -15.24 -4.35 4.15
C LEU A 127 -15.44 -2.85 3.95
N ARG A 128 -16.40 -2.43 3.12
CA ARG A 128 -16.68 -1.02 2.83
C ARG A 128 -17.50 -0.33 3.94
N ASP A 129 -18.39 -1.08 4.59
CA ASP A 129 -19.32 -0.55 5.59
C ASP A 129 -18.78 -0.59 7.04
N ASP A 130 -17.82 -1.47 7.35
CA ASP A 130 -17.19 -1.58 8.68
C ASP A 130 -15.77 -0.98 8.67
N PRO A 131 -15.56 0.23 9.23
CA PRO A 131 -14.25 0.88 9.27
C PRO A 131 -13.17 0.06 9.94
N ARG A 132 -13.52 -0.78 10.93
CA ARG A 132 -12.56 -1.62 11.63
C ARG A 132 -12.19 -2.85 10.80
N ALA A 133 -13.12 -3.39 10.03
CA ALA A 133 -12.81 -4.43 9.07
C ALA A 133 -11.89 -3.91 7.96
N ALA A 134 -12.15 -2.71 7.43
CA ALA A 134 -11.27 -2.05 6.46
C ALA A 134 -9.86 -1.79 7.02
N GLU A 135 -9.77 -1.32 8.27
CA GLU A 135 -8.48 -1.08 8.94
C GLU A 135 -7.66 -2.37 9.04
N LEU A 136 -8.27 -3.45 9.56
CA LEU A 136 -7.62 -4.75 9.68
C LEU A 136 -7.22 -5.33 8.33
N ALA A 137 -8.10 -5.23 7.32
CA ALA A 137 -7.79 -5.70 5.98
C ALA A 137 -6.63 -4.93 5.36
N THR A 138 -6.59 -3.61 5.54
CA THR A 138 -5.49 -2.76 5.03
C THR A 138 -4.18 -3.12 5.71
N TYR A 139 -4.22 -3.28 7.03
CA TYR A 139 -3.06 -3.65 7.82
C TYR A 139 -3.51 -4.51 9.00
N PRO A 140 -3.07 -5.79 9.07
CA PRO A 140 -1.85 -6.31 8.45
C PRO A 140 -2.04 -7.13 7.15
N PHE A 141 -3.23 -7.16 6.53
CA PHE A 141 -3.51 -8.11 5.44
C PHE A 141 -3.39 -7.54 4.02
N ASP A 142 -2.83 -6.35 3.90
CA ASP A 142 -2.45 -5.70 2.64
C ASP A 142 -3.57 -5.58 1.60
N PHE A 143 -4.79 -5.34 2.08
CA PHE A 143 -5.99 -5.15 1.27
C PHE A 143 -6.76 -3.92 1.74
N ASP A 144 -6.57 -2.79 1.08
CA ASP A 144 -7.34 -1.57 1.30
C ASP A 144 -8.58 -1.52 0.40
N PRO A 145 -9.80 -1.77 0.93
CA PRO A 145 -11.04 -1.74 0.15
C PRO A 145 -11.50 -0.33 -0.22
N ARG A 146 -10.87 0.71 0.34
CA ARG A 146 -11.28 2.12 0.17
C ARG A 146 -10.75 2.72 -1.12
N PHE A 147 -9.74 2.10 -1.71
CA PHE A 147 -9.16 2.50 -2.99
C PHE A 147 -9.31 1.35 -3.98
N SER A 148 -9.83 1.65 -5.16
CA SER A 148 -10.07 0.64 -6.20
C SER A 148 -9.53 1.06 -7.57
N GLU A 149 -9.09 2.30 -7.72
CA GLU A 149 -8.54 2.80 -8.98
C GLU A 149 -7.08 2.34 -9.13
N HIS A 150 -6.81 1.69 -10.26
CA HIS A 150 -5.45 1.36 -10.66
C HIS A 150 -4.69 2.64 -11.06
N VAL A 151 -3.36 2.59 -10.98
CA VAL A 151 -2.51 3.76 -11.28
C VAL A 151 -2.58 4.17 -12.76
N GLU A 152 -2.85 3.21 -13.64
CA GLU A 152 -3.01 3.40 -15.08
C GLU A 152 -4.25 2.66 -15.63
N PRO A 153 -4.72 2.99 -16.84
CA PRO A 153 -5.78 2.23 -17.49
C PRO A 153 -5.33 0.80 -17.79
N VAL A 154 -6.09 -0.18 -17.33
CA VAL A 154 -5.85 -1.60 -17.58
C VAL A 154 -7.11 -2.32 -18.06
N ARG A 155 -6.92 -3.39 -18.83
CA ARG A 155 -8.01 -4.24 -19.33
C ARG A 155 -7.56 -5.67 -19.49
N LEU A 156 -8.49 -6.62 -19.44
CA LEU A 156 -8.20 -8.00 -19.81
C LEU A 156 -8.02 -8.13 -21.33
N ALA A 157 -7.07 -8.95 -21.76
CA ALA A 157 -6.84 -9.26 -23.17
C ALA A 157 -8.08 -9.89 -23.84
N SER A 158 -8.86 -10.65 -23.07
CA SER A 158 -10.14 -11.23 -23.50
C SER A 158 -11.25 -10.20 -23.74
N GLY A 159 -11.08 -8.97 -23.26
CA GLY A 159 -12.11 -7.93 -23.26
C GLY A 159 -13.19 -8.13 -22.18
N ALA A 160 -13.04 -9.14 -21.31
CA ALA A 160 -13.93 -9.35 -20.18
C ALA A 160 -13.87 -8.18 -19.19
N ALA A 161 -14.96 -7.97 -18.45
CA ALA A 161 -15.05 -6.90 -17.47
C ALA A 161 -13.96 -7.02 -16.39
N LEU A 162 -13.47 -5.88 -15.91
CA LEU A 162 -12.47 -5.79 -14.86
C LEU A 162 -12.93 -4.74 -13.85
N GLU A 163 -13.13 -5.15 -12.61
CA GLU A 163 -13.64 -4.28 -11.54
C GLU A 163 -12.61 -4.19 -10.42
N GLY A 164 -12.08 -3.00 -10.15
CA GLY A 164 -11.18 -2.79 -9.02
C GLY A 164 -11.92 -2.94 -7.69
N ILE A 165 -11.33 -3.68 -6.77
CA ILE A 165 -11.93 -3.99 -5.46
C ILE A 165 -11.07 -3.58 -4.26
N GLY A 166 -9.78 -3.33 -4.48
CA GLY A 166 -8.86 -2.93 -3.41
C GLY A 166 -7.45 -2.65 -3.92
N LYS A 167 -6.58 -2.17 -3.04
CA LYS A 167 -5.14 -1.99 -3.28
C LYS A 167 -4.32 -2.56 -2.14
N ASP A 168 -3.08 -2.93 -2.44
CA ASP A 168 -2.08 -3.19 -1.41
C ASP A 168 -1.24 -1.94 -1.11
N ALA A 169 -0.41 -2.01 -0.07
CA ALA A 169 0.51 -0.95 0.35
C ALA A 169 1.72 -0.82 -0.58
N GLY A 170 2.04 -1.85 -1.37
CA GLY A 170 3.06 -1.82 -2.42
C GLY A 170 2.66 -1.01 -3.66
N GLY A 171 1.39 -0.62 -3.77
CA GLY A 171 0.84 0.12 -4.89
C GLY A 171 0.16 -0.75 -5.94
N GLY A 172 0.12 -2.06 -5.73
CA GLY A 172 -0.63 -3.00 -6.54
C GLY A 172 -2.15 -2.86 -6.35
N SER A 173 -2.90 -3.62 -7.13
CA SER A 173 -4.36 -3.52 -7.22
C SER A 173 -5.00 -4.89 -7.38
N TYR A 174 -6.16 -5.04 -6.75
CA TYR A 174 -6.97 -6.24 -6.81
C TYR A 174 -8.22 -5.99 -7.66
N PHE A 175 -8.56 -6.95 -8.51
CA PHE A 175 -9.69 -6.86 -9.43
C PHE A 175 -10.54 -8.13 -9.44
N LEU A 176 -11.86 -7.97 -9.58
CA LEU A 176 -12.74 -9.07 -10.00
C LEU A 176 -12.76 -9.16 -11.54
N CYS A 177 -12.59 -10.36 -12.07
CA CYS A 177 -12.48 -10.60 -13.51
C CYS A 177 -13.73 -11.27 -14.09
N GLY A 178 -14.29 -10.69 -15.15
CA GLY A 178 -15.44 -11.20 -15.89
C GLY A 178 -16.80 -10.73 -15.36
N ASP A 179 -17.85 -11.37 -15.86
CA ASP A 179 -19.24 -11.08 -15.49
C ASP A 179 -19.68 -11.94 -14.30
N GLY A 180 -20.50 -11.38 -13.42
CA GLY A 180 -21.02 -12.08 -12.23
C GLY A 180 -20.79 -11.30 -10.94
N GLY A 181 -20.97 -12.00 -9.82
CA GLY A 181 -20.79 -11.45 -8.46
C GLY A 181 -19.38 -11.68 -7.92
N GLU A 182 -19.27 -11.92 -6.63
CA GLU A 182 -17.99 -12.10 -5.93
C GLU A 182 -17.38 -13.50 -6.08
N GLU A 183 -18.06 -14.41 -6.78
CA GLU A 183 -17.53 -15.74 -7.16
C GLU A 183 -16.58 -15.66 -8.37
N ARG A 184 -16.37 -14.46 -8.92
CA ARG A 184 -15.43 -14.23 -10.02
C ARG A 184 -13.99 -14.34 -9.55
N PRO A 185 -13.07 -14.82 -10.40
CA PRO A 185 -11.65 -14.82 -10.09
C PRO A 185 -11.14 -13.44 -9.69
N VAL A 186 -10.26 -13.42 -8.71
CA VAL A 186 -9.58 -12.23 -8.24
C VAL A 186 -8.18 -12.20 -8.84
N LEU A 187 -7.91 -11.15 -9.60
CA LEU A 187 -6.59 -10.84 -10.13
C LEU A 187 -5.89 -9.85 -9.20
N HIS A 188 -4.62 -10.11 -8.91
CA HIS A 188 -3.70 -9.15 -8.31
C HIS A 188 -2.72 -8.68 -9.39
N ALA A 189 -2.53 -7.37 -9.49
CA ALA A 189 -1.51 -6.76 -10.32
C ALA A 189 -0.57 -5.95 -9.43
N ASP A 190 0.71 -6.27 -9.43
CA ASP A 190 1.71 -5.55 -8.66
C ASP A 190 2.09 -4.21 -9.32
N SER A 191 2.99 -3.47 -8.69
CA SER A 191 3.46 -2.18 -9.20
C SER A 191 4.57 -2.30 -10.26
N GLU A 192 5.19 -3.48 -10.33
CA GLU A 192 6.32 -3.86 -11.15
C GLU A 192 5.90 -4.33 -12.56
N GLY A 193 4.60 -4.50 -12.78
CA GLY A 193 4.05 -4.92 -14.05
C GLY A 193 3.84 -6.43 -14.16
N SER A 194 3.68 -7.13 -13.04
CA SER A 194 3.28 -8.54 -12.97
C SER A 194 1.81 -8.66 -12.54
N ALA A 195 1.12 -9.69 -13.04
CA ALA A 195 -0.27 -9.95 -12.70
C ALA A 195 -0.59 -11.44 -12.69
N GLY A 196 -1.47 -11.83 -11.78
CA GLY A 196 -1.90 -13.23 -11.63
C GLY A 196 -3.20 -13.37 -10.85
N ILE A 197 -3.90 -14.48 -11.07
CA ILE A 197 -5.10 -14.82 -10.30
C ILE A 197 -4.68 -15.35 -8.92
N VAL A 198 -5.11 -14.68 -7.86
CA VAL A 198 -4.79 -15.01 -6.45
C VAL A 198 -5.93 -15.70 -5.73
N GLY A 199 -7.12 -15.75 -6.34
CA GLY A 199 -8.24 -16.53 -5.84
C GLY A 199 -9.26 -16.82 -6.93
N THR A 200 -9.91 -17.97 -6.85
CA THR A 200 -11.01 -18.34 -7.78
C THR A 200 -12.30 -17.55 -7.51
N GLY A 201 -12.34 -16.79 -6.41
CA GLY A 201 -13.45 -15.98 -5.91
C GLY A 201 -12.94 -15.03 -4.83
N LEU A 202 -13.73 -14.02 -4.46
CA LEU A 202 -13.35 -13.04 -3.43
C LEU A 202 -13.08 -13.69 -2.08
N ILE A 203 -13.91 -14.64 -1.66
CA ILE A 203 -13.72 -15.33 -0.39
C ILE A 203 -12.38 -16.08 -0.37
N ALA A 204 -12.04 -16.79 -1.45
CA ALA A 204 -10.80 -17.52 -1.55
C ALA A 204 -9.58 -16.57 -1.48
N ALA A 205 -9.63 -15.44 -2.18
CA ALA A 205 -8.59 -14.43 -2.14
C ALA A 205 -8.44 -13.82 -0.73
N LEU A 206 -9.54 -13.42 -0.08
CA LEU A 206 -9.50 -12.88 1.27
C LEU A 206 -8.99 -13.91 2.29
N GLN A 207 -9.37 -15.19 2.16
CA GLN A 207 -8.85 -16.24 3.03
C GLN A 207 -7.34 -16.44 2.85
N LEU A 208 -6.82 -16.33 1.62
CA LEU A 208 -5.39 -16.37 1.35
C LEU A 208 -4.67 -15.18 2.01
N LEU A 209 -5.10 -13.95 1.74
CA LEU A 209 -4.47 -12.73 2.27
C LEU A 209 -4.49 -12.67 3.80
N ILE A 210 -5.60 -13.11 4.41
CA ILE A 210 -5.74 -13.13 5.87
C ILE A 210 -4.93 -14.26 6.49
N GLY A 211 -5.03 -15.47 5.93
CA GLY A 211 -4.43 -16.68 6.49
C GLY A 211 -2.93 -16.83 6.23
N ALA A 212 -2.43 -16.26 5.13
CA ALA A 212 -1.03 -16.28 4.75
C ALA A 212 -0.62 -14.92 4.12
N PRO A 213 -0.39 -13.86 4.91
CA PRO A 213 -0.04 -12.53 4.41
C PRO A 213 1.21 -12.55 3.52
N CYS A 214 2.20 -13.39 3.86
CA CYS A 214 3.43 -13.60 3.09
C CYS A 214 3.34 -14.81 2.13
N TRP A 215 2.16 -15.10 1.57
CA TRP A 215 1.94 -16.28 0.72
C TRP A 215 2.89 -16.35 -0.49
N GLY A 216 3.21 -15.21 -1.13
CA GLY A 216 4.11 -15.17 -2.28
C GLY A 216 5.53 -15.62 -1.92
N GLU A 217 6.04 -15.17 -0.77
CA GLU A 217 7.34 -15.62 -0.24
C GLU A 217 7.33 -17.10 0.12
N ALA A 218 6.23 -17.58 0.72
CA ALA A 218 6.06 -18.98 1.04
C ALA A 218 6.10 -19.85 -0.23
N LEU A 219 5.40 -19.44 -1.29
CA LEU A 219 5.42 -20.15 -2.57
C LEU A 219 6.82 -20.13 -3.20
N GLY A 220 7.50 -18.99 -3.22
CA GLY A 220 8.87 -18.88 -3.75
C GLY A 220 9.89 -19.72 -2.98
N GLU A 221 9.77 -19.82 -1.65
CA GLU A 221 10.58 -20.70 -0.81
C GLU A 221 10.31 -22.19 -1.12
N LEU A 222 9.05 -22.58 -1.27
CA LEU A 222 8.68 -23.95 -1.62
C LEU A 222 9.15 -24.33 -3.03
N GLU A 223 9.05 -23.43 -4.00
CA GLU A 223 9.56 -23.64 -5.35
C GLU A 223 11.09 -23.84 -5.34
N ARG A 224 11.84 -23.01 -4.61
CA ARG A 224 13.30 -23.14 -4.47
C ARG A 224 13.73 -24.47 -3.86
N ARG A 225 12.89 -25.10 -3.04
CA ARG A 225 13.16 -26.44 -2.47
C ARG A 225 13.02 -27.56 -3.50
N GLY A 226 12.28 -27.34 -4.59
CA GLY A 226 12.14 -28.29 -5.70
C GLY A 226 11.47 -29.61 -5.32
N ARG A 227 10.76 -29.68 -4.19
CA ARG A 227 9.96 -30.83 -3.76
C ARG A 227 8.68 -30.38 -3.09
N GLU A 228 7.69 -31.24 -3.13
CA GLU A 228 6.44 -31.05 -2.39
C GLU A 228 6.72 -31.12 -0.88
N PRO A 229 6.43 -30.06 -0.10
CA PRO A 229 6.49 -30.11 1.35
C PRO A 229 5.32 -30.95 1.88
N ASP A 230 5.47 -31.56 3.04
CA ASP A 230 4.30 -32.04 3.77
C ASP A 230 3.54 -30.88 4.44
N ASP A 231 2.31 -31.14 4.89
CA ASP A 231 1.47 -30.14 5.56
C ASP A 231 2.20 -29.51 6.75
N ARG A 232 2.91 -30.31 7.55
CA ARG A 232 3.58 -29.83 8.77
C ARG A 232 4.74 -28.89 8.43
N GLU A 233 5.50 -29.20 7.39
CA GLU A 233 6.57 -28.34 6.88
C GLU A 233 6.02 -27.02 6.34
N THR A 234 4.86 -27.06 5.68
CA THR A 234 4.17 -25.87 5.17
C THR A 234 3.68 -24.99 6.31
N GLU A 235 3.02 -25.56 7.32
CA GLU A 235 2.58 -24.83 8.51
C GLU A 235 3.77 -24.21 9.26
N ALA A 236 4.88 -24.95 9.40
CA ALA A 236 6.08 -24.43 10.06
C ALA A 236 6.72 -23.26 9.29
N LEU A 237 6.71 -23.32 7.95
CA LEU A 237 7.19 -22.23 7.10
C LEU A 237 6.31 -20.98 7.27
N LEU A 238 4.99 -21.14 7.15
CA LEU A 238 4.06 -20.01 7.30
C LEU A 238 4.13 -19.40 8.70
N ALA A 239 4.23 -20.21 9.75
CA ALA A 239 4.42 -19.72 11.11
C ALA A 239 5.75 -18.94 11.29
N SER A 240 6.82 -19.35 10.59
CA SER A 240 8.09 -18.62 10.61
C SER A 240 7.96 -17.27 9.90
N LEU A 241 7.34 -17.24 8.72
CA LEU A 241 7.11 -16.01 7.96
C LEU A 241 6.19 -15.04 8.71
N ASP A 242 5.13 -15.55 9.34
CA ASP A 242 4.25 -14.76 10.20
C ASP A 242 4.99 -14.10 11.36
N ALA A 243 5.94 -14.82 11.98
CA ALA A 243 6.72 -14.30 13.09
C ALA A 243 7.66 -13.17 12.63
N GLU A 244 8.37 -13.37 11.52
CA GLU A 244 9.23 -12.36 10.91
C GLU A 244 8.43 -11.13 10.48
N TYR A 245 7.34 -11.35 9.75
CA TYR A 245 6.42 -10.30 9.31
C TYR A 245 5.86 -9.49 10.49
N SER A 246 5.47 -10.17 11.57
CA SER A 246 4.95 -9.51 12.77
C SER A 246 6.01 -8.66 13.47
N GLU A 247 7.26 -9.14 13.53
CA GLU A 247 8.37 -8.38 14.09
C GLU A 247 8.70 -7.14 13.25
N ASP A 248 8.86 -7.32 11.93
CA ASP A 248 9.22 -6.24 10.99
C ASP A 248 8.16 -5.15 10.93
N CYS A 249 6.89 -5.55 10.97
CA CYS A 249 5.78 -4.62 10.90
C CYS A 249 5.40 -4.07 12.29
N GLY A 250 5.83 -4.68 13.39
CA GLY A 250 5.44 -4.28 14.74
C GLY A 250 4.01 -4.70 15.11
N ILE A 251 3.57 -5.86 14.63
CA ILE A 251 2.23 -6.42 14.87
C ILE A 251 2.27 -7.26 16.16
N GLU A 252 1.55 -6.81 17.19
CA GLU A 252 1.55 -7.50 18.48
C GLU A 252 0.71 -8.79 18.50
N ASP A 253 -0.44 -8.79 17.82
CA ASP A 253 -1.41 -9.90 17.85
C ASP A 253 -1.97 -10.20 16.45
N LEU A 254 -1.16 -10.80 15.59
CA LEU A 254 -1.58 -11.19 14.25
C LEU A 254 -2.72 -12.22 14.27
N ALA A 255 -2.68 -13.17 15.21
CA ALA A 255 -3.71 -14.21 15.34
C ALA A 255 -5.07 -13.63 15.76
N GLY A 256 -5.08 -12.69 16.72
CA GLY A 256 -6.27 -11.95 17.12
C GLY A 256 -6.82 -11.08 15.99
N ASN A 257 -5.95 -10.39 15.24
CA ASN A 257 -6.34 -9.61 14.07
C ASN A 257 -7.01 -10.48 12.99
N ARG A 258 -6.49 -11.69 12.74
CA ARG A 258 -7.11 -12.67 11.82
C ARG A 258 -8.50 -13.07 12.30
N ALA A 259 -8.62 -13.45 13.57
CA ALA A 259 -9.89 -13.88 14.15
C ALA A 259 -10.94 -12.77 14.12
N GLU A 260 -10.56 -11.54 14.49
CA GLU A 260 -11.45 -10.38 14.46
C GLU A 260 -11.93 -10.08 13.03
N LEU A 261 -11.02 -10.09 12.05
CA LEU A 261 -11.41 -9.81 10.66
C LEU A 261 -12.32 -10.90 10.09
N ILE A 262 -12.00 -12.18 10.31
CA ILE A 262 -12.85 -13.31 9.88
C ILE A 262 -14.27 -13.19 10.46
N GLU A 263 -14.39 -12.86 11.75
CA GLU A 263 -15.69 -12.66 12.40
C GLU A 263 -16.46 -11.50 11.78
N ARG A 264 -15.83 -10.33 11.61
CA ARG A 264 -16.46 -9.14 11.02
C ARG A 264 -16.92 -9.37 9.58
N LEU A 265 -16.09 -10.09 8.81
CA LEU A 265 -16.41 -10.47 7.45
C LEU A 265 -17.35 -11.65 7.35
N GLY A 266 -17.77 -12.26 8.46
CA GLY A 266 -18.67 -13.42 8.47
C GLY A 266 -18.16 -14.57 7.61
N LEU A 267 -16.84 -14.76 7.55
CA LEU A 267 -16.20 -15.82 6.77
C LEU A 267 -16.17 -17.12 7.57
N ALA A 268 -16.10 -18.25 6.86
CA ALA A 268 -15.78 -19.52 7.50
C ALA A 268 -14.39 -19.45 8.14
N PRO A 269 -14.11 -20.28 9.17
CA PRO A 269 -12.76 -20.43 9.70
C PRO A 269 -11.74 -20.65 8.59
N LEU A 270 -10.55 -20.06 8.76
CA LEU A 270 -9.47 -20.19 7.80
C LEU A 270 -9.13 -21.68 7.58
N PRO A 271 -8.96 -22.13 6.33
CA PRO A 271 -8.33 -23.41 6.02
C PRO A 271 -6.92 -23.51 6.62
N SER A 272 -6.34 -24.72 6.59
CA SER A 272 -4.91 -24.89 6.89
C SER A 272 -4.05 -24.07 5.93
N GLY A 273 -2.87 -23.67 6.36
CA GLY A 273 -1.90 -22.97 5.53
C GLY A 273 -1.53 -23.77 4.28
N ALA A 274 -1.38 -25.08 4.40
CA ALA A 274 -1.19 -25.97 3.25
C ALA A 274 -2.33 -25.84 2.22
N ARG A 275 -3.59 -25.89 2.68
CA ARG A 275 -4.75 -25.74 1.80
C ARG A 275 -4.82 -24.34 1.18
N LEU A 276 -4.48 -23.29 1.91
CA LEU A 276 -4.43 -21.93 1.38
C LEU A 276 -3.42 -21.80 0.23
N LEU A 277 -2.22 -22.37 0.38
CA LEU A 277 -1.23 -22.35 -0.70
C LEU A 277 -1.66 -23.19 -1.91
N ASP A 278 -2.36 -24.31 -1.69
CA ASP A 278 -2.94 -25.09 -2.79
C ASP A 278 -4.02 -24.31 -3.53
N MET A 279 -4.91 -23.61 -2.80
CA MET A 279 -5.90 -22.70 -3.39
C MET A 279 -5.22 -21.60 -4.23
N ALA A 280 -4.12 -21.04 -3.73
CA ALA A 280 -3.35 -20.05 -4.47
C ALA A 280 -2.75 -20.62 -5.77
N ARG A 281 -2.17 -21.82 -5.73
CA ARG A 281 -1.64 -22.49 -6.94
C ARG A 281 -2.74 -22.83 -7.95
N GLU A 282 -3.88 -23.35 -7.48
CA GLU A 282 -5.07 -23.63 -8.28
C GLU A 282 -5.56 -22.35 -8.97
N ALA A 283 -5.60 -21.23 -8.23
CA ALA A 283 -5.99 -19.93 -8.74
C ALA A 283 -5.00 -19.42 -9.79
N MET A 284 -3.70 -19.43 -9.50
CA MET A 284 -2.65 -18.97 -10.42
C MET A 284 -2.58 -19.77 -11.73
N ALA A 285 -2.97 -21.05 -11.70
CA ALA A 285 -3.09 -21.86 -12.92
C ALA A 285 -4.11 -21.30 -13.93
N LEU A 286 -5.04 -20.44 -13.49
CA LEU A 286 -5.99 -19.74 -14.35
C LEU A 286 -5.39 -18.52 -15.07
N SER A 287 -4.29 -17.96 -14.56
CA SER A 287 -3.69 -16.70 -15.02
C SER A 287 -3.48 -16.58 -16.55
N PRO A 288 -3.10 -17.64 -17.29
CA PRO A 288 -2.99 -17.55 -18.76
C PRO A 288 -4.31 -17.17 -19.48
N SER A 289 -5.47 -17.36 -18.83
CA SER A 289 -6.79 -16.97 -19.36
C SER A 289 -7.18 -15.53 -19.00
N TYR A 290 -6.44 -14.88 -18.12
CA TYR A 290 -6.73 -13.56 -17.55
C TYR A 290 -5.55 -12.59 -17.72
N VAL A 291 -4.97 -12.55 -18.92
CA VAL A 291 -3.84 -11.66 -19.24
C VAL A 291 -4.27 -10.20 -19.11
N LEU A 292 -3.60 -9.47 -18.22
CA LEU A 292 -3.81 -8.04 -18.02
C LEU A 292 -2.97 -7.24 -19.03
N LEU A 293 -3.59 -6.26 -19.68
CA LEU A 293 -2.95 -5.35 -20.62
C LEU A 293 -3.02 -3.92 -20.09
N ASN A 294 -1.93 -3.17 -20.23
CA ASN A 294 -1.90 -1.74 -19.95
C ASN A 294 -2.51 -0.90 -21.09
N GLU A 295 -2.47 0.43 -20.96
CA GLU A 295 -2.99 1.38 -21.94
C GLU A 295 -2.37 1.19 -23.34
N GLU A 296 -1.08 0.83 -23.42
CA GLU A 296 -0.36 0.60 -24.67
C GLU A 296 -0.64 -0.78 -25.28
N GLY A 297 -1.38 -1.65 -24.58
CA GLY A 297 -1.62 -3.03 -24.98
C GLY A 297 -0.45 -3.98 -24.65
N THR A 298 0.50 -3.56 -23.82
CA THR A 298 1.57 -4.40 -23.30
C THR A 298 1.01 -5.30 -22.21
N ALA A 299 1.35 -6.59 -22.27
CA ALA A 299 0.94 -7.56 -21.26
C ALA A 299 1.80 -7.45 -20.00
N TYR A 300 1.15 -7.54 -18.84
CA TYR A 300 1.83 -7.74 -17.57
C TYR A 300 2.53 -9.11 -17.57
N GLY A 301 3.65 -9.20 -16.88
CA GLY A 301 4.37 -10.45 -16.61
C GLY A 301 3.55 -11.39 -15.71
N PRO A 302 3.90 -12.68 -15.65
CA PRO A 302 3.31 -13.59 -14.67
C PRO A 302 3.73 -13.19 -13.25
N LEU A 303 2.78 -13.24 -12.32
CA LEU A 303 3.01 -13.15 -10.87
C LEU A 303 3.76 -14.38 -10.35
#